data_AF-A0A4W5PH32-F1
#
_entry.id   AF-A0A4W5PH32-F1
#
_cell.length_a   1.000
_cell.length_b   1.000
_cell.length_c   1.000
_cell.angle_alpha   90.00
_cell.angle_beta   90.00
_cell.angle_gamma   90.00
#
_symmetry.space_group_name_H-M   'P 1'
#
loop_
_entity.id
_entity.type
_entity.pdbx_description
1 polymer ?
#
loop_
_entity_poly.entity_id
_entity_poly.type
_entity_poly.pdbx_seq_one_letter_code
_entity_poly.pdbx_strand_id
1 'polypeptide(L)'
;MKLFDRMREDNPDFHQKIVPISCELTQPALAISPEDVERLTSCVNIIFHCAATIRFDEPLKHALQLNVMATQQLLSLAQQMHHLQAFIHISTAYANCNRRHIDEIIYPPPVEPKKLIDSLE
;
A
#
# COMPACT_ATOMS: atom_id res chain seq x y z
N MET A 1 19.15 -11.50 21.21
CA MET A 1 19.16 -10.11 20.71
C MET A 1 17.78 -9.81 20.16
N LYS A 2 17.09 -8.81 20.69
CA LYS A 2 15.79 -8.37 20.14
C LYS A 2 16.08 -7.61 18.83
N LEU A 3 15.20 -7.75 17.85
CA LEU A 3 15.38 -7.26 16.48
C LEU A 3 15.85 -5.79 16.38
N PHE A 4 15.44 -4.93 17.30
CA PHE A 4 15.71 -3.49 17.27
C PHE A 4 16.77 -3.01 18.28
N ASP A 5 17.52 -3.91 18.93
CA ASP A 5 18.51 -3.51 19.95
C ASP A 5 19.60 -2.59 19.37
N ARG A 6 20.21 -2.98 18.24
CA ARG A 6 21.25 -2.18 17.56
C ARG A 6 20.76 -0.79 17.18
N MET A 7 19.53 -0.66 16.69
CA MET A 7 18.97 0.64 16.31
C MET A 7 18.74 1.55 17.53
N ARG A 8 18.36 0.99 18.68
CA ARG A 8 18.25 1.73 19.95
C ARG A 8 19.60 2.19 20.49
N GLU A 9 20.65 1.40 20.26
CA GLU A 9 22.03 1.76 20.65
C GLU A 9 22.60 2.84 19.72
N ASP A 10 22.46 2.66 18.40
CA ASP A 10 23.02 3.57 17.39
C ASP A 10 22.26 4.92 17.31
N ASN A 11 20.95 4.92 17.59
CA ASN A 11 20.13 6.13 17.58
C ASN A 11 18.99 6.06 18.63
N PRO A 12 19.25 6.44 19.90
CA PRO A 12 18.26 6.39 20.98
C PRO A 12 16.96 7.18 20.70
N ASP A 13 17.07 8.27 19.94
CA ASP A 13 15.97 9.18 19.65
C ASP A 13 15.25 8.89 18.32
N PHE A 14 15.46 7.71 17.71
CA PHE A 14 14.85 7.34 16.43
C PHE A 14 13.32 7.52 16.40
N HIS A 15 12.66 7.34 17.54
CA HIS A 15 11.21 7.47 17.69
C HIS A 15 10.70 8.88 17.35
N GLN A 16 11.54 9.92 17.50
CA GLN A 16 11.18 11.29 17.13
C GLN A 16 10.97 11.46 15.61
N LYS A 17 11.51 10.56 14.79
CA LYS A 17 11.31 10.53 13.34
C LYS A 17 10.03 9.77 12.93
N ILE A 18 9.37 9.10 13.87
CA ILE A 18 8.18 8.30 13.62
C ILE A 18 6.96 9.12 13.97
N VAL A 19 6.10 9.35 12.98
CA VAL A 19 4.78 9.93 13.22
C VAL A 19 3.72 8.92 12.79
N PRO A 20 2.96 8.35 13.72
CA PRO A 20 1.86 7.44 13.39
C PRO A 20 0.71 8.24 12.77
N ILE A 21 0.13 7.68 11.71
CA ILE A 21 -1.08 8.20 11.06
C ILE A 21 -2.14 7.11 11.16
N SER A 22 -3.32 7.46 11.67
CA SER A 22 -4.44 6.52 11.73
C SER A 22 -5.04 6.36 10.34
N CYS A 23 -5.31 5.12 9.94
CA CYS A 23 -5.78 4.76 8.60
C CYS A 23 -6.52 3.43 8.66
N GLU A 24 -7.58 3.28 7.88
CA GLU A 24 -8.25 2.01 7.58
C GLU A 24 -8.38 1.86 6.06
N LEU A 25 -7.58 0.96 5.49
CA LEU A 25 -7.37 0.86 4.04
C LEU A 25 -8.64 0.49 3.27
N THR A 26 -9.56 -0.23 3.89
CA THR A 26 -10.81 -0.65 3.25
C THR A 26 -11.91 0.40 3.32
N GLN A 27 -11.69 1.52 4.02
CA GLN A 27 -12.68 2.59 4.14
C GLN A 27 -12.49 3.68 3.08
N PRO A 28 -13.54 4.45 2.76
CA PRO A 28 -13.42 5.62 1.90
C PRO A 28 -12.37 6.60 2.42
N ALA A 29 -11.59 7.19 1.50
CA ALA A 29 -10.48 8.09 1.81
C ALA A 29 -9.48 7.49 2.80
N LEU A 30 -9.37 6.16 2.83
CA LEU A 30 -8.52 5.39 3.74
C LEU A 30 -8.80 5.67 5.23
N ALA A 31 -9.96 6.26 5.56
CA ALA A 31 -10.31 6.77 6.90
C ALA A 31 -9.19 7.62 7.57
N ILE A 32 -8.41 8.35 6.77
CA ILE A 32 -7.40 9.28 7.27
C ILE A 32 -8.08 10.58 7.67
N SER A 33 -7.65 11.19 8.79
CA SER A 33 -8.20 12.47 9.22
C SER A 33 -7.88 13.59 8.22
N PRO A 34 -8.73 14.62 8.07
CA PRO A 34 -8.42 15.74 7.18
C PRO A 34 -7.08 16.44 7.49
N GLU A 35 -6.73 16.56 8.77
CA GLU A 35 -5.45 17.12 9.23
C GLU A 35 -4.27 16.27 8.75
N ASP A 36 -4.37 14.94 8.89
CA ASP A 36 -3.33 14.03 8.42
C ASP A 36 -3.24 14.00 6.89
N VAL A 37 -4.37 14.11 6.18
CA VAL A 37 -4.36 14.24 4.71
C VAL A 37 -3.57 15.48 4.29
N GLU A 38 -3.82 16.64 4.91
CA GLU A 38 -3.08 17.88 4.62
C GLU A 38 -1.58 17.75 4.94
N ARG A 39 -1.26 17.11 6.06
CA ARG A 39 0.13 16.82 6.42
C ARG A 39 0.80 15.91 5.39
N LEU A 40 0.12 14.85 4.96
CA LEU A 40 0.66 13.90 3.99
C LEU A 40 0.86 14.57 2.62
N THR A 41 -0.11 15.34 2.14
CA THR A 41 -0.03 16.05 0.86
C THR A 41 1.05 17.14 0.83
N SER A 42 1.28 17.81 1.97
CA SER A 42 2.30 18.86 2.08
C SER A 42 3.73 18.35 2.27
N CYS A 43 3.94 17.20 2.92
CA CYS A 43 5.28 16.82 3.40
C CYS A 43 5.86 15.53 2.80
N VAL A 44 5.07 14.68 2.15
CA VAL A 44 5.55 13.36 1.70
C VAL A 44 6.27 13.45 0.35
N ASN A 45 7.48 12.89 0.30
CA ASN A 45 8.28 12.77 -0.92
C ASN A 45 8.29 11.37 -1.51
N ILE A 46 8.28 10.33 -0.66
CA ILE A 46 8.44 8.94 -1.08
C ILE A 46 7.42 8.09 -0.32
N ILE A 47 6.69 7.26 -1.06
CA ILE A 47 5.77 6.28 -0.48
C ILE A 47 6.35 4.88 -0.67
N PHE A 48 6.42 4.13 0.42
CA PHE A 48 6.63 2.69 0.39
C PHE A 48 5.31 2.01 0.74
N HIS A 49 4.61 1.47 -0.26
CA HIS A 49 3.36 0.76 -0.06
C HIS A 49 3.61 -0.73 0.14
N CYS A 50 3.68 -1.11 1.41
CA CYS A 50 3.92 -2.48 1.86
C CYS A 50 2.66 -3.18 2.37
N ALA A 51 1.54 -2.46 2.50
CA ALA A 51 0.34 -2.97 3.14
C ALA A 51 -0.46 -3.85 2.17
N ALA A 52 -0.67 -5.10 2.57
CA ALA A 52 -1.45 -6.07 1.81
C ALA A 52 -1.92 -7.19 2.75
N THR A 53 -2.97 -7.89 2.32
CA THR A 53 -3.29 -9.22 2.84
C THR A 53 -2.59 -10.27 2.00
N ILE A 54 -1.93 -11.21 2.67
CA ILE A 54 -1.21 -12.34 2.06
C ILE A 54 -1.89 -13.68 2.34
N ARG A 55 -3.11 -13.66 2.89
CA ARG A 55 -3.89 -14.86 3.20
C ARG A 55 -4.49 -15.44 1.93
N PHE A 56 -4.17 -16.70 1.64
CA PHE A 56 -4.66 -17.41 0.47
C PHE A 56 -6.08 -17.95 0.63
N ASP A 57 -6.57 -18.03 1.86
CA ASP A 57 -7.88 -18.54 2.25
C ASP A 57 -8.91 -17.43 2.50
N GLU A 58 -8.55 -16.18 2.25
CA GLU A 58 -9.42 -15.03 2.47
C GLU A 58 -10.43 -14.86 1.31
N PRO A 59 -11.67 -14.42 1.58
CA PRO A 59 -12.64 -14.17 0.52
C PRO A 59 -12.09 -13.17 -0.51
N LEU A 60 -12.28 -13.48 -1.79
CA LEU A 60 -11.79 -12.66 -2.90
C LEU A 60 -12.22 -11.19 -2.78
N LYS A 61 -13.43 -10.93 -2.27
CA LYS A 61 -13.93 -9.57 -1.99
C LYS A 61 -12.99 -8.78 -1.09
N HIS A 62 -12.53 -9.37 0.00
CA HIS A 62 -11.66 -8.70 0.97
C HIS A 62 -10.26 -8.47 0.39
N ALA A 63 -9.71 -9.47 -0.31
CA ALA A 63 -8.43 -9.34 -1.00
C ALA A 63 -8.46 -8.24 -2.07
N LEU A 64 -9.56 -8.13 -2.83
CA LEU A 64 -9.74 -7.05 -3.81
C LEU A 64 -9.89 -5.68 -3.16
N GLN A 65 -10.66 -5.57 -2.06
CA GLN A 65 -10.78 -4.31 -1.32
C GLN A 65 -9.43 -3.83 -0.80
N LEU A 66 -8.66 -4.71 -0.15
CA LEU A 66 -7.41 -4.33 0.50
C LEU A 66 -6.24 -4.17 -0.48
N ASN A 67 -6.03 -5.12 -1.40
CA ASN A 67 -4.83 -5.13 -2.24
C ASN A 67 -5.01 -4.30 -3.53
N VAL A 68 -6.24 -4.17 -4.03
CA VAL A 68 -6.52 -3.44 -5.30
C VAL A 68 -7.14 -2.08 -5.03
N MET A 69 -8.31 -2.04 -4.38
CA MET A 69 -9.04 -0.78 -4.21
C MET A 69 -8.32 0.18 -3.25
N ALA A 70 -7.77 -0.30 -2.14
CA ALA A 70 -7.00 0.57 -1.23
C ALA A 70 -5.73 1.11 -1.89
N THR A 71 -5.04 0.28 -2.70
CA THR A 71 -3.89 0.74 -3.50
C THR A 71 -4.31 1.83 -4.48
N GLN A 72 -5.46 1.70 -5.14
CA GLN A 72 -6.01 2.74 -6.01
C GLN A 72 -6.33 4.03 -5.24
N GLN A 73 -6.95 3.94 -4.07
CA GLN A 73 -7.21 5.10 -3.22
C GLN A 73 -5.92 5.79 -2.77
N LEU A 74 -4.89 5.02 -2.38
CA LEU A 74 -3.59 5.54 -1.99
C LEU A 74 -2.86 6.21 -3.15
N LEU A 75 -2.96 5.68 -4.37
CA LEU A 75 -2.45 6.34 -5.58
C LEU A 75 -3.15 7.68 -5.83
N SER A 76 -4.48 7.75 -5.64
CA SER A 76 -5.22 9.01 -5.75
C SER A 76 -4.78 10.04 -4.71
N LEU A 77 -4.52 9.62 -3.46
CA LEU A 77 -3.96 10.50 -2.43
C LEU A 77 -2.53 10.93 -2.80
N ALA A 78 -1.70 10.01 -3.29
CA ALA A 78 -0.33 10.29 -3.70
C ALA A 78 -0.27 11.34 -4.82
N GLN A 79 -1.21 11.31 -5.77
CA GLN A 79 -1.31 12.32 -6.83
C GLN A 79 -1.54 13.75 -6.31
N GLN A 80 -2.04 13.91 -5.08
CA GLN A 80 -2.26 15.20 -4.45
C GLN A 80 -1.02 15.71 -3.68
N MET A 81 0.04 14.89 -3.55
CA MET A 81 1.24 15.27 -2.78
C MET A 81 2.15 16.21 -3.57
N HIS A 82 2.47 17.36 -2.97
CA HIS A 82 3.18 18.44 -3.65
C HIS A 82 4.65 18.13 -3.97
N HIS A 83 5.24 17.17 -3.26
CA HIS A 83 6.66 16.86 -3.34
C HIS A 83 6.93 15.40 -3.68
N LEU A 84 5.93 14.68 -4.20
CA LEU A 84 6.07 13.26 -4.53
C LEU A 84 7.14 13.06 -5.60
N GLN A 85 8.12 12.21 -5.27
CA GLN A 85 9.22 11.80 -6.14
C GLN A 85 9.09 10.33 -6.55
N ALA A 86 8.57 9.47 -5.66
CA ALA A 86 8.44 8.05 -5.93
C ALA A 86 7.28 7.40 -5.16
N PHE A 87 6.57 6.50 -5.85
CA PHE A 87 5.65 5.54 -5.26
C PHE A 87 6.20 4.13 -5.47
N ILE A 88 6.60 3.47 -4.38
CA ILE A 88 7.26 2.17 -4.41
C ILE A 88 6.26 1.14 -3.89
N HIS A 89 5.65 0.41 -4.83
CA HIS A 89 4.74 -0.68 -4.50
C HIS A 89 5.52 -1.97 -4.28
N ILE A 90 5.34 -2.59 -3.11
CA ILE A 90 5.88 -3.93 -2.85
C ILE A 90 4.85 -4.95 -3.30
N SER A 91 5.17 -5.64 -4.41
CA SER A 91 4.38 -6.75 -4.93
C SER A 91 4.95 -8.10 -4.49
N THR A 92 4.54 -9.18 -5.16
CA THR A 92 5.02 -10.55 -4.90
C THR A 92 5.26 -11.30 -6.20
N ALA A 93 6.29 -12.14 -6.24
CA ALA A 93 6.50 -13.08 -7.34
C ALA A 93 5.30 -14.04 -7.51
N TYR A 94 4.46 -14.18 -6.49
CA TYR A 94 3.24 -14.97 -6.54
C TYR A 94 2.13 -14.34 -7.41
N ALA A 95 2.24 -13.05 -7.78
CA ALA A 95 1.23 -12.37 -8.61
C ALA A 95 1.00 -13.04 -9.98
N ASN A 96 1.98 -13.80 -10.46
CA ASN A 96 1.92 -14.58 -11.70
C ASN A 96 2.26 -16.06 -11.48
N CYS A 97 1.91 -16.63 -10.32
CA CYS A 97 2.25 -18.00 -9.93
C CYS A 97 1.67 -19.10 -10.84
N ASN A 98 0.71 -18.75 -11.70
CA ASN A 98 0.15 -19.63 -12.72
C ASN A 98 1.07 -19.81 -13.95
N ARG A 99 2.22 -19.10 -14.00
CA ARG A 99 3.20 -19.19 -15.08
C ARG A 99 4.44 -19.96 -14.64
N ARG A 100 5.07 -20.70 -15.56
CA ARG A 100 6.35 -21.40 -15.31
C ARG A 100 7.55 -20.45 -15.32
N HIS A 101 7.49 -19.41 -16.14
CA HIS A 101 8.51 -18.37 -16.25
C HIS A 101 7.83 -17.01 -16.13
N ILE A 102 8.43 -16.11 -15.36
CA ILE A 102 7.95 -14.76 -15.08
C ILE A 102 9.05 -13.80 -15.52
N ASP A 103 8.76 -13.01 -16.53
CA ASP A 103 9.60 -11.94 -17.09
C ASP A 103 9.29 -10.61 -16.38
N GLU A 104 10.20 -9.65 -16.47
CA GLU A 104 10.02 -8.30 -15.92
C GLU A 104 9.14 -7.44 -16.85
N ILE A 105 7.87 -7.84 -16.98
CA ILE A 105 6.86 -7.15 -17.80
C ILE A 105 5.54 -7.05 -17.05
N ILE A 106 4.70 -6.11 -17.48
CA ILE A 106 3.30 -6.04 -17.03
C ILE A 106 2.49 -7.02 -17.86
N TYR A 107 2.06 -8.11 -17.23
CA TYR A 107 1.18 -9.08 -17.88
C TYR A 107 -0.24 -8.53 -18.00
N PRO A 108 -0.92 -8.71 -19.15
CA PRO A 108 -2.31 -8.32 -19.28
C PRO A 108 -3.17 -9.16 -18.32
N PRO A 109 -4.12 -8.53 -17.60
CA PRO A 109 -4.99 -9.28 -16.70
C PRO A 109 -5.97 -10.15 -17.51
N PRO A 110 -6.37 -11.32 -17.00
CA PRO A 110 -7.31 -12.21 -17.69
C PRO A 110 -8.73 -11.66 -17.75
N VAL A 111 -9.05 -10.71 -16.85
CA VAL A 111 -10.34 -10.03 -16.76
C VAL A 111 -10.06 -8.55 -16.52
N GLU A 112 -10.87 -7.67 -17.12
CA GLU A 112 -10.80 -6.23 -16.84
C GLU A 112 -11.04 -5.97 -15.34
N PRO A 113 -10.11 -5.28 -14.63
CA PRO A 113 -10.22 -5.08 -13.18
C PRO A 113 -11.53 -4.43 -12.75
N LYS A 114 -12.06 -3.51 -13.56
CA LYS A 114 -13.32 -2.83 -13.28
C LYS A 114 -14.50 -3.81 -13.20
N LYS A 115 -14.58 -4.80 -14.10
CA LYS A 115 -15.64 -5.82 -14.07
C LYS A 115 -15.60 -6.65 -12.79
N LEU A 116 -14.39 -6.95 -12.29
CA LEU A 116 -14.23 -7.65 -11.02
C LEU A 116 -14.71 -6.80 -9.84
N ILE A 117 -14.39 -5.52 -9.82
CA ILE A 117 -14.83 -4.58 -8.78
C ILE A 117 -16.36 -4.43 -8.80
N ASP A 118 -16.94 -4.16 -9.96
CA ASP A 118 -18.39 -3.96 -10.14
C ASP A 118 -19.20 -5.23 -9.77
N SER A 119 -18.61 -6.43 -9.89
CA SER A 119 -19.27 -7.69 -9.54
C SER A 119 -19.29 -7.99 -8.03
N LEU A 120 -18.60 -7.19 -7.21
CA LEU A 120 -18.52 -7.34 -5.76
C LEU A 120 -19.44 -6.39 -4.99
N GLU A 121 -20.01 -5.41 -5.68
CA GLU A 121 -21.08 -4.52 -5.20
C GLU A 121 -22.43 -5.26 -5.21
#